data_AF-A0A8J5C4Z4-F1
#
_entry.id   AF-A0A8J5C4Z4-F1
#
_cell.length_a   1.000
_cell.length_b   1.000
_cell.length_c   1.000
_cell.angle_alpha   90.00
_cell.angle_beta   90.00
_cell.angle_gamma   90.00
#
_symmetry.space_group_name_H-M   'P 1'
#
loop_
_entity.id
_entity.type
_entity.pdbx_description
1 polymer ?
#
loop_
_entity_poly.entity_id
_entity_poly.type
_entity_poly.pdbx_seq_one_letter_code
_entity_poly.pdbx_strand_id
1 'polypeptide(L)'
;MRTSNQSTYSAGSHVMEYGDKNVKPEKLYLYQGFDPANANLTENARRLSKQMGVINQRDADLLFLWHMGLVPRDVVCFQYERLEEGSNKKKEILSEITEMMMHRAHLDSSIELIGNLIFGSDVAPSVLKTVRPSGQALVDDWVCLKTVIQAFELHCGSLTQYGMKYMRAFANICNEGVSKDEMEEACGNVCGSYNSAKWSPFIHGYSA
;
A
#
# COMPACT_ATOMS: atom_id res chain seq x y z
N MET A 1 -2.10 -20.20 -2.03
CA MET A 1 -3.02 -19.55 -2.98
C MET A 1 -3.47 -18.23 -2.35
N ARG A 2 -3.37 -17.09 -3.04
CA ARG A 2 -3.78 -15.75 -2.51
C ARG A 2 -5.30 -15.57 -2.46
N THR A 3 -6.03 -16.48 -3.08
CA THR A 3 -7.49 -16.53 -3.10
C THR A 3 -7.98 -17.03 -1.75
N SER A 4 -8.87 -16.27 -1.10
CA SER A 4 -9.51 -16.74 0.14
C SER A 4 -10.25 -18.05 -0.17
N ASN A 5 -9.87 -19.12 0.51
CA ASN A 5 -10.66 -20.35 0.56
C ASN A 5 -11.41 -20.33 1.89
N GLN A 6 -12.72 -20.65 1.86
CA GLN A 6 -13.55 -20.78 3.07
C GLN A 6 -13.76 -19.50 3.89
N SER A 7 -13.90 -18.33 3.23
CA SER A 7 -14.36 -17.08 3.88
C SER A 7 -13.44 -16.53 5.00
N THR A 8 -12.18 -16.96 5.05
CA THR A 8 -11.17 -16.35 5.93
C THR A 8 -10.56 -15.15 5.22
N TYR A 9 -11.25 -14.00 5.30
CA TYR A 9 -10.86 -12.74 4.66
C TYR A 9 -9.65 -12.06 5.32
N SER A 10 -9.25 -12.53 6.50
CA SER A 10 -8.02 -12.13 7.17
C SER A 10 -6.76 -12.71 6.52
N ALA A 11 -6.91 -13.70 5.63
CA ALA A 11 -5.79 -14.44 5.03
C ALA A 11 -5.86 -14.57 3.49
N GLY A 12 -6.69 -13.77 2.81
CA GLY A 12 -6.81 -13.79 1.35
C GLY A 12 -7.67 -12.66 0.78
N SER A 13 -7.72 -12.56 -0.55
CA SER A 13 -8.52 -11.55 -1.25
C SER A 13 -9.45 -12.16 -2.32
N HIS A 14 -10.41 -11.37 -2.78
CA HIS A 14 -11.24 -11.70 -3.93
C HIS A 14 -10.48 -11.46 -5.24
N VAL A 15 -10.44 -12.45 -6.11
CA VAL A 15 -9.95 -12.30 -7.49
C VAL A 15 -11.08 -11.70 -8.31
N MET A 16 -10.81 -10.56 -8.96
CA MET A 16 -11.80 -9.79 -9.70
C MET A 16 -11.53 -9.88 -11.22
N GLU A 17 -12.58 -9.75 -12.03
CA GLU A 17 -12.52 -9.77 -13.49
C GLU A 17 -13.09 -8.45 -14.05
N TYR A 18 -12.38 -7.81 -14.98
CA TYR A 18 -12.76 -6.55 -15.63
C TYR A 18 -12.50 -6.65 -17.15
N GLY A 19 -13.09 -5.75 -17.94
CA GLY A 19 -12.92 -5.72 -19.40
C GLY A 19 -13.81 -6.74 -20.14
N ASP A 20 -13.36 -7.16 -21.32
CA ASP A 20 -14.11 -8.11 -22.15
C ASP A 20 -14.03 -9.53 -21.57
N LYS A 21 -15.20 -10.04 -21.14
CA LYS A 21 -15.33 -11.38 -20.56
C LYS A 21 -15.48 -12.47 -21.61
N ASN A 22 -15.58 -12.14 -22.90
CA ASN A 22 -15.62 -13.10 -24.00
C ASN A 22 -14.30 -13.86 -24.17
N VAL A 23 -13.21 -13.36 -23.59
CA VAL A 23 -11.90 -14.00 -23.56
C VAL A 23 -11.86 -15.20 -22.59
N LYS A 24 -12.74 -15.24 -21.59
CA LYS A 24 -12.76 -16.29 -20.55
C LYS A 24 -12.84 -17.74 -21.07
N PRO A 25 -13.67 -18.09 -22.07
CA PRO A 25 -13.71 -19.45 -22.63
C PRO A 25 -12.50 -19.80 -23.51
N GLU A 26 -11.65 -18.83 -23.86
CA GLU A 26 -10.48 -19.08 -24.69
C GLU A 26 -9.45 -19.96 -23.98
N LYS A 27 -8.65 -20.69 -24.76
CA LYS A 27 -7.64 -21.58 -24.20
C LYS A 27 -6.43 -20.78 -23.74
N LEU A 28 -5.95 -21.05 -22.53
CA LEU A 28 -4.84 -20.34 -21.90
C LEU A 28 -3.54 -20.32 -22.73
N TYR A 29 -3.31 -21.34 -23.57
CA TYR A 29 -2.13 -21.40 -24.42
C TYR A 29 -2.05 -20.26 -25.45
N LEU A 30 -3.18 -19.64 -25.80
CA LEU A 30 -3.20 -18.45 -26.67
C LEU A 30 -2.47 -17.26 -26.03
N TYR A 31 -2.35 -17.26 -24.69
CA TYR A 31 -1.76 -16.17 -23.90
C TYR A 31 -0.41 -16.55 -23.27
N GLN A 32 -0.24 -17.82 -22.89
CA GLN A 32 0.93 -18.30 -22.12
C GLN A 32 1.79 -19.33 -22.88
N GLY A 33 1.37 -19.72 -24.09
CA GLY A 33 1.96 -20.85 -24.81
C GLY A 33 1.57 -22.21 -24.22
N PHE A 34 2.11 -23.28 -24.79
CA PHE A 34 1.86 -24.64 -24.34
C PHE A 34 3.19 -25.35 -24.06
N ASP A 35 3.34 -25.87 -22.84
CA ASP A 35 4.46 -26.72 -22.45
C ASP A 35 4.09 -28.20 -22.69
N PRO A 36 4.75 -28.89 -23.65
CA PRO A 36 4.48 -30.30 -23.94
C PRO A 36 4.64 -31.23 -22.74
N ALA A 37 5.45 -30.89 -21.74
CA ALA A 37 5.62 -31.69 -20.52
C ALA A 37 4.31 -31.81 -19.71
N ASN A 38 3.38 -30.86 -19.90
CA ASN A 38 2.13 -30.77 -19.17
C ASN A 38 0.93 -31.35 -19.93
N ALA A 39 1.14 -32.00 -21.09
CA ALA A 39 0.06 -32.46 -21.99
C ALA A 39 -0.97 -33.37 -21.33
N ASN A 40 -0.57 -34.14 -20.31
CA ASN A 40 -1.42 -35.10 -19.60
C ASN A 40 -1.89 -34.58 -18.22
N LEU A 41 -1.61 -33.32 -17.85
CA LEU A 41 -2.05 -32.76 -16.58
C LEU A 41 -3.57 -32.49 -16.61
N THR A 42 -4.33 -33.28 -15.87
CA THR A 42 -5.76 -33.01 -15.65
C THR A 42 -5.98 -31.94 -14.58
N GLU A 43 -6.99 -31.09 -14.78
CA GLU A 43 -7.35 -29.98 -13.90
C GLU A 43 -7.58 -30.41 -12.42
N ASN A 44 -8.07 -31.63 -12.21
CA ASN A 44 -8.34 -32.21 -10.89
C ASN A 44 -7.08 -32.51 -10.06
N ALA A 45 -5.93 -32.72 -10.70
CA ALA A 45 -4.66 -33.01 -10.00
C ALA A 45 -4.11 -31.79 -9.24
N ARG A 46 -4.60 -30.58 -9.54
CA ARG A 46 -4.13 -29.31 -8.96
C ARG A 46 -4.88 -28.85 -7.71
N ARG A 47 -5.89 -29.60 -7.22
CA ARG A 47 -6.70 -29.22 -6.04
C ARG A 47 -6.02 -29.47 -4.67
N LEU A 48 -4.70 -29.61 -4.62
CA LEU A 48 -3.93 -29.60 -3.37
C LEU A 48 -3.72 -28.15 -2.90
N SER A 49 -4.75 -27.51 -2.34
CA SER A 49 -4.58 -26.21 -1.70
C SER A 49 -3.98 -26.39 -0.30
N LYS A 50 -2.66 -26.53 -0.21
CA LYS A 50 -1.99 -26.32 1.07
C LYS A 50 -2.18 -24.85 1.46
N GLN A 51 -2.76 -24.60 2.63
CA GLN A 51 -2.87 -23.25 3.17
C GLN A 51 -1.45 -22.71 3.37
N MET A 52 -1.12 -21.62 2.69
CA MET A 52 0.20 -20.98 2.79
C MET A 52 0.11 -19.91 3.87
N GLY A 53 1.19 -19.71 4.62
CA GLY A 53 1.35 -18.50 5.42
C GLY A 53 1.28 -17.27 4.50
N VAL A 54 0.57 -16.23 4.94
CA VAL A 54 0.37 -15.00 4.17
C VAL A 54 0.76 -13.80 5.01
N ILE A 55 1.30 -12.79 4.34
CA ILE A 55 1.69 -11.50 4.92
C ILE A 55 1.05 -10.40 4.07
N ASN A 56 0.60 -9.33 4.72
CA ASN A 56 0.14 -8.14 4.02
C ASN A 56 1.32 -7.48 3.30
N GLN A 57 1.15 -7.13 2.01
CA GLN A 57 2.22 -6.51 1.22
C GLN A 57 2.76 -5.21 1.84
N ARG A 58 1.93 -4.45 2.56
CA ARG A 58 2.36 -3.22 3.24
C ARG A 58 3.24 -3.48 4.47
N ASP A 59 3.18 -4.68 5.02
CA ASP A 59 3.96 -5.10 6.19
C ASP A 59 5.19 -5.91 5.79
N ALA A 60 5.29 -6.33 4.52
CA ALA A 60 6.37 -7.18 4.02
C ALA A 60 7.76 -6.56 4.22
N ASP A 61 7.94 -5.27 3.90
CA ASP A 61 9.23 -4.58 4.05
C ASP A 61 9.65 -4.46 5.52
N LEU A 62 8.69 -4.15 6.40
CA LEU A 62 8.94 -4.03 7.83
C LEU A 62 9.27 -5.39 8.44
N LEU A 63 8.52 -6.44 8.05
CA LEU A 63 8.77 -7.81 8.49
C LEU A 63 10.06 -8.37 7.94
N PHE A 64 10.46 -7.98 6.73
CA PHE A 64 11.78 -8.33 6.17
C PHE A 64 12.91 -7.78 7.04
N LEU A 65 12.79 -6.52 7.48
CA LEU A 65 13.79 -5.91 8.36
C LEU A 65 13.73 -6.47 9.80
N TRP A 66 12.53 -6.82 10.28
CA TRP A 66 12.27 -7.33 11.63
C TRP A 66 12.60 -8.82 11.83
N HIS A 67 12.08 -9.74 11.00
CA HIS A 67 11.89 -11.16 11.35
C HIS A 67 12.33 -12.19 10.30
N MET A 68 13.62 -12.39 10.09
CA MET A 68 14.07 -13.68 9.53
C MET A 68 14.36 -14.71 10.62
N GLY A 69 13.34 -15.03 11.45
CA GLY A 69 13.42 -15.94 12.60
C GLY A 69 12.87 -17.36 12.41
N LEU A 70 12.26 -17.72 11.27
CA LEU A 70 11.62 -19.05 11.07
C LEU A 70 11.71 -19.61 9.63
N VAL A 71 12.87 -19.49 8.96
CA VAL A 71 13.09 -20.12 7.64
C VAL A 71 14.26 -21.13 7.73
N PRO A 72 14.15 -22.35 7.14
CA PRO A 72 15.23 -23.34 7.11
C PRO A 72 16.56 -22.76 6.59
N ARG A 73 17.67 -23.35 7.06
CA ARG A 73 19.06 -22.85 6.99
C ARG A 73 19.62 -22.49 5.60
N ASP A 74 18.89 -22.76 4.53
CA ASP A 74 19.42 -22.71 3.15
C ASP A 74 18.91 -21.51 2.34
N VAL A 75 18.17 -20.58 2.97
CA VAL A 75 17.70 -19.34 2.32
C VAL A 75 18.31 -18.14 3.06
N VAL A 76 19.25 -17.48 2.39
CA VAL A 76 19.88 -16.24 2.86
C VAL A 76 18.86 -15.11 2.85
N CYS A 77 18.29 -14.74 3.99
CA CYS A 77 17.69 -13.42 4.21
C CYS A 77 17.99 -12.90 5.63
N PHE A 78 18.32 -11.61 5.74
CA PHE A 78 18.87 -10.87 6.92
C PHE A 78 17.75 -10.24 7.81
N GLN A 79 17.90 -9.56 8.99
CA GLN A 79 19.08 -9.14 9.77
C GLN A 79 18.84 -8.84 11.31
N TYR A 80 17.82 -8.13 11.81
CA TYR A 80 17.86 -7.57 13.21
C TYR A 80 17.92 -8.60 14.36
N GLU A 81 16.97 -9.54 14.47
CA GLU A 81 16.92 -10.53 15.58
C GLU A 81 18.13 -11.49 15.60
N ARG A 82 18.79 -11.67 14.45
CA ARG A 82 19.91 -12.61 14.28
C ARG A 82 21.28 -11.97 14.45
N LEU A 83 21.35 -10.64 14.56
CA LEU A 83 22.61 -9.93 14.75
C LEU A 83 23.04 -9.92 16.21
N GLU A 84 24.36 -10.00 16.39
CA GLU A 84 25.00 -9.87 17.69
C GLU A 84 24.56 -8.59 18.40
N GLU A 85 24.25 -8.74 19.68
CA GLU A 85 23.84 -7.64 20.53
C GLU A 85 24.92 -6.56 20.56
N GLY A 86 24.53 -5.30 20.32
CA GLY A 86 25.47 -4.18 20.28
C GLY A 86 26.25 -3.99 18.98
N SER A 87 26.15 -4.88 17.99
CA SER A 87 26.82 -4.71 16.69
C SER A 87 26.34 -3.45 15.95
N ASN A 88 27.25 -2.78 15.23
CA ASN A 88 26.92 -1.57 14.45
C ASN A 88 25.81 -1.85 13.44
N LYS A 89 25.84 -3.02 12.79
CA LYS A 89 24.82 -3.40 11.81
C LYS A 89 23.43 -3.53 12.43
N LYS A 90 23.33 -3.97 13.69
CA LYS A 90 22.05 -4.09 14.41
C LYS A 90 21.47 -2.73 14.73
N LYS A 91 22.33 -1.79 15.11
CA LYS A 91 21.97 -0.38 15.37
C LYS A 91 21.50 0.32 14.09
N GLU A 92 22.20 0.14 12.97
CA GLU A 92 21.79 0.69 11.67
C GLU A 92 20.37 0.24 11.29
N ILE A 93 20.09 -1.06 11.42
CA ILE A 93 18.80 -1.63 11.01
C ILE A 93 17.69 -1.23 11.97
N LEU A 94 17.99 -1.15 13.27
CA LEU A 94 17.05 -0.59 14.22
C LEU A 94 16.72 0.88 13.91
N SER A 95 17.72 1.67 13.50
CA SER A 95 17.50 3.05 13.04
C SER A 95 16.58 3.09 11.83
N GLU A 96 16.83 2.23 10.84
CA GLU A 96 16.01 2.16 9.63
C GLU A 96 14.56 1.76 9.92
N ILE A 97 14.35 0.73 10.76
CA ILE A 97 13.02 0.33 11.24
C ILE A 97 12.32 1.48 11.94
N THR A 98 13.02 2.16 12.86
CA THR A 98 12.48 3.28 13.63
C THR A 98 12.08 4.44 12.70
N GLU A 99 12.94 4.79 11.75
CA GLU A 99 12.69 5.85 10.77
C GLU A 99 11.50 5.53 9.87
N MET A 100 11.37 4.29 9.38
CA MET A 100 10.20 3.87 8.63
C MET A 100 8.93 3.94 9.48
N MET A 101 8.95 3.44 10.73
CA MET A 101 7.78 3.47 11.61
C MET A 101 7.34 4.90 11.94
N MET A 102 8.30 5.78 12.23
CA MET A 102 8.02 7.21 12.46
C MET A 102 7.40 7.87 11.22
N HIS A 103 7.91 7.56 10.03
CA HIS A 103 7.36 8.10 8.80
C HIS A 103 5.94 7.57 8.51
N ARG A 104 5.69 6.27 8.74
CA ARG A 104 4.34 5.69 8.63
C ARG A 104 3.36 6.35 9.61
N ALA A 105 3.78 6.53 10.87
CA ALA A 105 2.96 7.20 11.89
C ALA A 105 2.66 8.64 11.51
N HIS A 106 3.65 9.37 10.97
CA HIS A 106 3.49 10.73 10.46
C HIS A 106 2.49 10.81 9.30
N LEU A 107 2.58 9.92 8.31
CA LEU A 107 1.63 9.89 7.20
C LEU A 107 0.20 9.59 7.68
N ASP A 108 0.07 8.61 8.59
CA ASP A 108 -1.21 8.22 9.15
C ASP A 108 -1.87 9.38 9.92
N SER A 109 -1.11 10.06 10.80
CA SER A 109 -1.62 11.18 11.60
C SER A 109 -1.87 12.43 10.77
N SER A 110 -0.99 12.75 9.81
CA SER A 110 -1.12 13.95 8.98
C SER A 110 -2.40 13.92 8.16
N ILE A 111 -2.73 12.79 7.56
CA ILE A 111 -3.93 12.66 6.71
C ILE A 111 -5.20 12.72 7.55
N GLU A 112 -5.17 12.16 8.76
CA GLU A 112 -6.28 12.31 9.72
C GLU A 112 -6.47 13.77 10.13
N LEU A 113 -5.40 14.47 10.50
CA LEU A 113 -5.44 15.88 10.91
C LEU A 113 -5.87 16.81 9.78
N ILE A 114 -5.37 16.59 8.56
CA ILE A 114 -5.78 17.36 7.36
C ILE A 114 -7.27 17.16 7.10
N GLY A 115 -7.76 15.92 7.14
CA GLY A 115 -9.19 15.67 6.99
C GLY A 115 -10.02 16.37 8.06
N ASN A 116 -9.59 16.30 9.32
CA ASN A 116 -10.27 16.97 10.43
C ASN A 116 -10.28 18.50 10.27
N LEU A 117 -9.21 19.07 9.72
CA LEU A 117 -9.10 20.50 9.47
C LEU A 117 -10.05 20.97 8.35
N ILE A 118 -10.20 20.17 7.29
CA ILE A 118 -11.03 20.51 6.13
C ILE A 118 -12.52 20.24 6.40
N PHE A 119 -12.86 19.08 6.97
CA PHE A 119 -14.25 18.63 7.09
C PHE A 119 -14.81 18.70 8.52
N GLY A 120 -13.97 18.97 9.52
CA GLY A 120 -14.31 18.82 10.93
C GLY A 120 -14.16 17.39 11.43
N SER A 121 -13.84 17.23 12.72
CA SER A 121 -13.52 15.94 13.36
C SER A 121 -14.65 14.90 13.28
N ASP A 122 -15.90 15.34 13.23
CA ASP A 122 -17.06 14.45 13.24
C ASP A 122 -17.33 13.84 11.85
N VAL A 123 -17.02 14.59 10.79
CA VAL A 123 -17.36 14.23 9.40
C VAL A 123 -16.16 13.62 8.68
N ALA A 124 -14.95 14.07 8.97
CA ALA A 124 -13.74 13.65 8.27
C ALA A 124 -13.53 12.12 8.23
N PRO A 125 -13.70 11.37 9.34
CA PRO A 125 -13.50 9.92 9.29
C PRO A 125 -14.44 9.20 8.33
N SER A 126 -15.67 9.72 8.17
CA SER A 126 -16.66 9.20 7.23
C SER A 126 -16.20 9.47 5.79
N VAL A 127 -15.93 10.74 5.47
CA VAL A 127 -15.49 11.18 4.14
C VAL A 127 -14.23 10.45 3.68
N LEU A 128 -13.16 10.46 4.48
CA LEU A 128 -11.87 9.89 4.08
C LEU A 128 -11.93 8.36 3.85
N LYS A 129 -12.85 7.66 4.51
CA LYS A 129 -12.97 6.19 4.44
C LYS A 129 -14.06 5.72 3.48
N THR A 130 -14.90 6.60 2.96
CA THR A 130 -15.99 6.26 2.02
C THR A 130 -15.48 5.42 0.87
N VAL A 131 -16.18 4.30 0.62
CA VAL A 131 -15.95 3.41 -0.52
C VAL A 131 -17.08 3.59 -1.51
N ARG A 132 -16.74 3.97 -2.74
CA ARG A 132 -17.73 4.12 -3.81
C ARG A 132 -18.35 2.76 -4.20
N PRO A 133 -19.61 2.75 -4.68
CA PRO A 133 -20.24 1.55 -5.22
C PRO A 133 -19.38 0.85 -6.27
N SER A 134 -19.48 -0.49 -6.32
CA SER A 134 -18.75 -1.29 -7.31
C SER A 134 -19.09 -0.85 -8.74
N GLY A 135 -18.07 -0.73 -9.59
CA GLY A 135 -18.20 -0.27 -10.97
C GLY A 135 -18.03 1.23 -11.17
N GLN A 136 -17.98 2.04 -10.11
CA GLN A 136 -17.63 3.45 -10.21
C GLN A 136 -16.11 3.68 -10.19
N ALA A 137 -15.67 4.76 -10.85
CA ALA A 137 -14.29 5.22 -10.75
C ALA A 137 -13.97 5.72 -9.34
N LEU A 138 -12.71 5.58 -8.93
CA LEU A 138 -12.23 6.01 -7.60
C LEU A 138 -12.44 7.51 -7.37
N VAL A 139 -12.13 8.31 -8.38
CA VAL A 139 -12.21 9.77 -8.39
C VAL A 139 -12.86 10.23 -9.69
N ASP A 140 -13.58 11.35 -9.64
CA ASP A 140 -14.17 11.96 -10.84
C ASP A 140 -13.16 12.85 -11.58
N ASP A 141 -12.32 13.59 -10.83
CA ASP A 141 -11.25 14.43 -11.37
C ASP A 141 -9.86 13.86 -11.02
N TRP A 142 -9.23 13.24 -12.02
CA TRP A 142 -7.87 12.71 -11.91
C TRP A 142 -6.79 13.78 -11.82
N VAL A 143 -7.05 14.99 -12.35
CA VAL A 143 -6.14 16.13 -12.22
C VAL A 143 -6.17 16.62 -10.78
N CYS A 144 -7.37 16.77 -10.20
CA CYS A 144 -7.51 17.06 -8.77
C CYS A 144 -6.72 16.06 -7.94
N LEU A 145 -6.90 14.75 -8.15
CA LEU A 145 -6.21 13.71 -7.38
C LEU A 145 -4.70 13.92 -7.38
N LYS A 146 -4.10 14.19 -8.55
CA LYS A 146 -2.66 14.44 -8.65
C LYS A 146 -2.25 15.71 -7.91
N THR A 147 -3.02 16.79 -8.07
CA THR A 147 -2.68 18.07 -7.43
C THR A 147 -2.77 18.02 -5.91
N VAL A 148 -3.75 17.32 -5.33
CA VAL A 148 -3.85 17.17 -3.86
C VAL A 148 -2.74 16.27 -3.31
N ILE A 149 -2.31 15.25 -4.07
CA ILE A 149 -1.16 14.43 -3.70
C ILE A 149 0.13 15.27 -3.72
N GLN A 150 0.33 16.08 -4.76
CA GLN A 150 1.51 16.95 -4.86
C GLN A 150 1.53 18.01 -3.75
N ALA A 151 0.38 18.62 -3.43
CA ALA A 151 0.26 19.56 -2.31
C ALA A 151 0.59 18.87 -0.98
N PHE A 152 0.09 17.65 -0.76
CA PHE A 152 0.45 16.87 0.42
C PHE A 152 1.95 16.58 0.48
N GLU A 153 2.55 16.04 -0.58
CA GLU A 153 3.97 15.65 -0.57
C GLU A 153 4.91 16.84 -0.42
N LEU A 154 4.53 18.01 -0.93
CA LEU A 154 5.29 19.25 -0.79
C LEU A 154 5.49 19.64 0.69
N HIS A 155 4.46 19.49 1.51
CA HIS A 155 4.51 19.90 2.92
C HIS A 155 4.78 18.74 3.88
N CYS A 156 4.22 17.56 3.62
CA CYS A 156 4.24 16.42 4.52
C CYS A 156 5.30 15.38 4.17
N GLY A 157 5.99 15.53 3.03
CA GLY A 157 6.96 14.55 2.53
C GLY A 157 6.32 13.47 1.65
N SER A 158 7.17 12.71 0.97
CA SER A 158 6.79 11.65 0.03
C SER A 158 5.90 10.60 0.70
N LEU A 159 4.92 10.10 -0.05
CA LEU A 159 4.04 9.04 0.42
C LEU A 159 4.77 7.70 0.57
N THR A 160 5.85 7.47 -0.18
CA THR A 160 6.48 6.14 -0.35
C THR A 160 5.46 5.08 -0.82
N GLN A 161 5.86 3.81 -0.86
CA GLN A 161 4.92 2.71 -1.16
C GLN A 161 3.83 2.56 -0.08
N TYR A 162 4.12 2.93 1.17
CA TYR A 162 3.18 2.79 2.26
C TYR A 162 2.00 3.77 2.13
N GLY A 163 2.28 5.04 1.87
CA GLY A 163 1.30 6.12 1.78
C GLY A 163 0.33 5.99 0.61
N MET A 164 0.64 5.17 -0.39
CA MET A 164 -0.31 4.79 -1.45
C MET A 164 -1.61 4.16 -0.90
N LYS A 165 -1.63 3.71 0.38
CA LYS A 165 -2.86 3.30 1.07
C LYS A 165 -3.92 4.42 1.15
N TYR A 166 -3.49 5.68 1.07
CA TYR A 166 -4.33 6.87 1.22
C TYR A 166 -4.84 7.46 -0.09
N MET A 167 -4.57 6.83 -1.23
CA MET A 167 -5.09 7.27 -2.54
C MET A 167 -6.62 7.45 -2.53
N ARG A 168 -7.35 6.61 -1.77
CA ARG A 168 -8.80 6.77 -1.60
C ARG A 168 -9.18 8.01 -0.79
N ALA A 169 -8.42 8.33 0.26
CA ALA A 169 -8.67 9.53 1.07
C ALA A 169 -8.49 10.79 0.21
N PHE A 170 -7.40 10.86 -0.57
CA PHE A 170 -7.17 11.95 -1.53
C PHE A 170 -8.25 12.01 -2.62
N ALA A 171 -8.69 10.86 -3.14
CA ALA A 171 -9.80 10.82 -4.09
C ALA A 171 -11.10 11.35 -3.48
N ASN A 172 -11.41 10.99 -2.25
CA ASN A 172 -12.61 11.47 -1.56
C ASN A 172 -12.54 12.98 -1.30
N ILE A 173 -11.38 13.52 -0.95
CA ILE A 173 -11.15 14.97 -0.85
C ILE A 173 -11.52 15.67 -2.16
N CYS A 174 -11.07 15.14 -3.30
CA CYS A 174 -11.44 15.66 -4.62
C CYS A 174 -12.93 15.52 -4.94
N ASN A 175 -13.53 14.40 -4.57
CA ASN A 175 -14.94 14.14 -4.82
C ASN A 175 -15.87 15.04 -3.99
N GLU A 176 -15.40 15.55 -2.85
CA GLU A 176 -16.09 16.58 -2.04
C GLU A 176 -15.84 18.02 -2.57
N GLY A 177 -15.07 18.17 -3.66
CA GLY A 177 -14.85 19.46 -4.30
C GLY A 177 -13.85 20.38 -3.60
N VAL A 178 -12.98 19.82 -2.74
CA VAL A 178 -11.92 20.60 -2.07
C VAL A 178 -10.93 21.14 -3.10
N SER A 179 -10.65 22.43 -3.04
CA SER A 179 -9.72 23.09 -3.94
C SER A 179 -8.26 22.77 -3.59
N LYS A 180 -7.36 22.96 -4.56
CA LYS A 180 -5.92 22.81 -4.33
C LYS A 180 -5.44 23.74 -3.21
N ASP A 181 -5.90 24.98 -3.19
CA ASP A 181 -5.44 25.99 -2.23
C ASP A 181 -5.85 25.63 -0.79
N GLU A 182 -7.08 25.14 -0.60
CA GLU A 182 -7.54 24.63 0.70
C GLU A 182 -6.70 23.43 1.17
N MET A 183 -6.38 22.51 0.25
CA MET A 183 -5.52 21.37 0.56
C MET A 183 -4.09 21.82 0.92
N GLU A 184 -3.52 22.77 0.18
CA GLU A 184 -2.16 23.29 0.40
C GLU A 184 -2.07 24.03 1.74
N GLU A 185 -3.05 24.86 2.08
CA GLU A 185 -3.15 25.52 3.39
C GLU A 185 -3.26 24.50 4.53
N ALA A 186 -4.13 23.50 4.38
CA ALA A 186 -4.30 22.46 5.40
C ALA A 186 -3.00 21.65 5.61
N CYS A 187 -2.31 21.30 4.54
CA CYS A 187 -1.03 20.61 4.61
C CYS A 187 0.06 21.48 5.25
N GLY A 188 0.12 22.77 4.92
CA GLY A 188 1.03 23.72 5.54
C GLY A 188 0.83 23.86 7.06
N ASN A 189 -0.44 23.91 7.50
CA ASN A 189 -0.80 24.01 8.92
C ASN A 189 -0.46 22.74 9.71
N VAL A 190 -0.67 21.55 9.10
CA VAL A 190 -0.45 20.27 9.78
C VAL A 190 1.02 19.85 9.77
N CYS A 191 1.72 20.05 8.64
CA CYS A 191 3.05 19.50 8.41
C CYS A 191 4.18 20.55 8.48
N GLY A 192 3.88 21.83 8.71
CA GLY A 192 4.85 22.93 8.63
C GLY A 192 6.09 22.79 9.52
N SER A 193 6.04 22.01 10.61
CA SER A 193 7.18 21.74 11.49
C SER A 193 7.85 20.37 11.27
N TYR A 194 7.36 19.54 10.35
CA TYR A 194 7.88 18.20 10.14
C TYR A 194 9.15 18.23 9.27
N ASN A 195 10.24 17.68 9.79
CA ASN A 195 11.47 17.53 9.01
C ASN A 195 11.37 16.30 8.10
N SER A 196 10.92 16.52 6.86
CA SER A 196 10.81 15.50 5.82
C SER A 196 12.09 15.32 5.00
N ALA A 197 13.26 15.82 5.42
CA ALA A 197 14.47 15.86 4.56
C ALA A 197 14.84 14.50 3.94
N LYS A 198 14.77 13.41 4.71
CA LYS A 198 14.99 12.04 4.18
C LYS A 198 13.90 11.62 3.20
N TRP A 199 12.65 12.03 3.43
CA TRP A 199 11.48 11.63 2.65
C TRP A 199 11.04 12.73 1.68
N SER A 200 11.95 13.64 1.32
CA SER A 200 11.57 14.78 0.50
C SER A 200 11.20 14.33 -0.92
N PRO A 201 10.10 14.83 -1.50
CA PRO A 201 9.78 14.57 -2.90
C PRO A 201 10.84 15.14 -3.86
N PHE A 202 11.66 16.12 -3.44
CA PHE A 202 12.79 16.60 -4.23
C PHE A 202 13.89 15.55 -4.41
N ILE A 203 13.97 14.56 -3.51
CA ILE A 203 14.94 13.46 -3.59
C ILE A 203 14.32 12.23 -4.26
N HIS A 204 13.05 11.93 -3.94
CA HIS A 204 12.39 10.68 -4.35
C HIS A 204 11.49 10.83 -5.59
N GLY A 205 11.28 12.06 -6.05
CA GLY A 205 10.21 12.40 -7.00
C GLY A 205 8.85 12.50 -6.32
N TYR A 206 7.92 13.15 -7.01
CA TYR A 206 6.51 13.13 -6.63
C TYR A 206 5.87 11.80 -7.04
N SER A 207 4.93 11.33 -6.24
CA SER A 207 4.14 10.13 -6.53
C SER A 207 3.11 10.33 -7.65
N ALA A 208 2.84 11.58 -8.05
CA ALA A 208 1.80 11.99 -8.99
C ALA A 208 2.31 12.88 -10.13
#